data_AF-A0A3N2MQI0-F1
#
_entry.id   AF-A0A3N2MQI0-F1
#
_cell.length_a   1.000
_cell.length_b   1.000
_cell.length_c   1.000
_cell.angle_alpha   90.00
_cell.angle_beta   90.00
_cell.angle_gamma   90.00
#
_symmetry.space_group_name_H-M   'P 1'
#
loop_
_entity.id
_entity.type
_entity.pdbx_description
1 polymer ?
#
loop_
_entity_poly.entity_id
_entity_poly.type
_entity_poly.pdbx_seq_one_letter_code
_entity_poly.pdbx_strand_id
1 'polypeptide(L)'
;MKKTLLYSLLVASIAGLWSCSNDADVPVPQDEEISTRSGELVECLNITYKGKTYQNVPTSYDENGDFLFLDSEFSAIYAEELANDLDWSISAKDSHNITFYPDLKNNLDSNGIEVDESIEAVDAALAVALTRAGYNDLAEVTLYDDRDFKDRNYSFQLNDSIIYTEVANLKNKPWEFNDKCSSLILTNNMPDDPNKIFKLGYFEYPYSEIEAVFIGYDDRNFSDRTITCVAPPTSVKKYPSLPGFNDKMSSFKLLFAKKGQYQPSI
;
A
#
# COMPACT_ATOMS: atom_id res chain seq x y z
N MET A 1 45.98 41.71 -41.09
CA MET A 1 45.75 41.46 -42.54
C MET A 1 44.60 40.47 -42.64
N LYS A 2 43.41 40.91 -43.09
CA LYS A 2 42.75 40.53 -44.37
C LYS A 2 42.43 39.02 -44.43
N LYS A 3 41.19 38.52 -44.53
CA LYS A 3 39.96 39.03 -45.18
C LYS A 3 38.70 38.33 -44.64
N THR A 4 37.63 39.11 -44.61
CA THR A 4 36.19 38.83 -44.75
C THR A 4 35.83 37.76 -45.80
N LEU A 5 34.70 37.05 -45.62
CA LEU A 5 33.54 37.18 -46.52
C LEU A 5 32.26 36.55 -45.94
N LEU A 6 31.20 37.36 -45.91
CA LEU A 6 29.78 36.99 -45.83
C LEU A 6 29.25 36.47 -47.19
N TYR A 7 28.20 35.64 -47.17
CA TYR A 7 27.06 35.57 -48.11
C TYR A 7 26.01 34.66 -47.42
N SER A 8 24.86 35.08 -46.87
CA SER A 8 23.63 35.75 -47.36
C SER A 8 22.75 34.94 -48.35
N LEU A 9 21.56 34.60 -47.85
CA LEU A 9 20.23 34.37 -48.48
C LEU A 9 20.02 33.24 -49.51
N LEU A 10 19.00 32.39 -49.24
CA LEU A 10 17.80 32.38 -50.08
C LEU A 10 16.56 31.89 -49.29
N VAL A 11 15.50 32.71 -49.36
CA VAL A 11 14.12 32.42 -48.98
C VAL A 11 13.45 31.67 -50.13
N ALA A 12 12.66 30.63 -49.84
CA ALA A 12 11.61 30.17 -50.73
C ALA A 12 10.44 29.62 -49.91
N SER A 13 9.41 30.46 -49.75
CA SER A 13 8.05 30.10 -49.39
C SER A 13 7.32 29.57 -50.63
N ILE A 14 6.55 28.49 -50.51
CA ILE A 14 5.30 28.24 -51.27
C ILE A 14 4.30 27.55 -50.33
N ALA A 15 3.07 28.05 -50.43
CA ALA A 15 1.87 27.75 -49.66
C ALA A 15 1.02 26.61 -50.26
N GLY A 16 0.04 26.15 -49.48
CA GLY A 16 -1.13 25.37 -49.89
C GLY A 16 -0.93 23.87 -49.76
N LEU A 17 -1.74 23.12 -49.02
CA LEU A 17 -3.20 23.10 -49.14
C LEU A 17 -3.87 22.95 -47.76
N TRP A 18 -4.82 23.85 -47.51
CA TRP A 18 -5.97 23.57 -46.66
C TRP A 18 -6.86 22.56 -47.39
N SER A 19 -7.24 21.49 -46.70
CA SER A 19 -8.49 20.78 -46.95
C SER A 19 -9.22 20.73 -45.62
N CYS A 20 -10.21 21.61 -45.46
CA CYS A 20 -11.24 21.48 -44.45
C CYS A 20 -12.17 20.32 -44.86
N SER A 21 -12.17 19.25 -44.10
CA SER A 21 -13.39 18.47 -43.88
C SER A 21 -13.82 18.75 -42.45
N ASN A 22 -15.01 19.36 -42.32
CA ASN A 22 -15.70 19.47 -41.04
C ASN A 22 -15.99 18.06 -40.53
N ASP A 23 -15.40 17.71 -39.40
CA ASP A 23 -16.08 16.94 -38.39
C ASP A 23 -15.84 17.65 -37.06
N ALA A 24 -16.94 17.98 -36.40
CA ALA A 24 -16.93 18.63 -35.11
C ALA A 24 -16.54 17.59 -34.07
N ASP A 25 -15.27 17.58 -33.66
CA ASP A 25 -14.84 16.85 -32.48
C ASP A 25 -14.42 17.82 -31.39
N VAL A 26 -15.07 17.61 -30.26
CA VAL A 26 -14.94 18.25 -28.95
C VAL A 26 -13.46 18.40 -28.57
N PRO A 27 -13.01 19.53 -27.99
CA PRO A 27 -11.64 19.64 -27.52
C PRO A 27 -11.42 18.62 -26.40
N VAL A 28 -10.67 17.56 -26.72
CA VAL A 28 -10.07 16.66 -25.75
C VAL A 28 -9.11 17.49 -24.90
N PRO A 29 -9.21 17.48 -23.56
CA PRO A 29 -8.25 18.17 -22.70
C PRO A 29 -6.85 17.62 -23.02
N GLN A 30 -5.91 18.52 -23.29
CA GLN A 30 -4.50 18.15 -23.42
C GLN A 30 -4.05 17.60 -22.06
N ASP A 31 -3.65 16.32 -22.04
CA ASP A 31 -2.86 15.77 -20.95
C ASP A 31 -1.64 16.69 -20.75
N GLU A 32 -1.51 17.28 -19.56
CA GLU A 32 -0.28 17.93 -19.15
C GLU A 32 0.84 16.89 -19.28
N GLU A 33 1.81 17.12 -20.17
CA GLU A 33 3.00 16.29 -20.26
C GLU A 33 3.67 16.27 -18.88
N ILE A 34 3.50 15.16 -18.16
CA ILE A 34 4.21 14.88 -16.92
C ILE A 34 5.69 14.81 -17.29
N SER A 35 6.39 15.92 -17.08
CA SER A 35 7.84 16.03 -17.24
C SER A 35 8.52 15.22 -16.14
N THR A 36 8.58 13.91 -16.33
CA THR A 36 9.41 13.02 -15.51
C THR A 36 10.84 13.09 -16.02
N ARG A 37 11.79 13.30 -15.10
CA ARG A 37 13.20 13.00 -15.40
C ARG A 37 13.27 11.52 -15.78
N SER A 38 13.89 11.24 -16.91
CA SER A 38 14.02 9.89 -17.47
C SER A 38 14.55 8.91 -16.41
N GLY A 39 13.69 8.02 -15.90
CA GLY A 39 14.05 6.98 -14.94
C GLY A 39 13.12 6.80 -13.74
N GLU A 40 12.23 7.75 -13.45
CA GLU A 40 11.26 7.62 -12.35
C GLU A 40 10.10 6.69 -12.73
N LEU A 41 9.87 5.65 -11.92
CA LEU A 41 8.74 4.73 -12.07
C LEU A 41 7.45 5.46 -11.65
N VAL A 42 6.62 5.80 -12.62
CA VAL A 42 5.28 6.33 -12.37
C VAL A 42 4.31 5.17 -12.14
N GLU A 43 3.68 5.11 -10.97
CA GLU A 43 2.54 4.24 -10.68
C GLU A 43 1.24 5.04 -10.71
N CYS A 44 0.17 4.46 -11.26
CA CYS A 44 -1.14 5.08 -11.23
C CYS A 44 -2.04 4.40 -10.18
N LEU A 45 -2.57 5.19 -9.26
CA LEU A 45 -3.42 4.72 -8.17
C LEU A 45 -4.84 5.26 -8.28
N ASN A 46 -5.80 4.42 -7.92
CA ASN A 46 -7.16 4.85 -7.64
C ASN A 46 -7.27 5.13 -6.14
N ILE A 47 -7.42 6.40 -5.80
CA ILE A 47 -7.37 6.86 -4.41
C ILE A 47 -8.76 7.27 -3.97
N THR A 48 -9.28 6.65 -2.91
CA THR A 48 -10.51 7.09 -2.27
C THR A 48 -10.18 7.92 -1.03
N TYR A 49 -10.69 9.15 -0.96
CA TYR A 49 -10.53 10.05 0.17
C TYR A 49 -11.82 10.83 0.42
N LYS A 50 -12.27 10.87 1.69
CA LYS A 50 -13.53 11.53 2.10
C LYS A 50 -14.75 11.16 1.24
N GLY A 51 -14.82 9.91 0.81
CA GLY A 51 -15.92 9.38 -0.01
C GLY A 51 -15.86 9.72 -1.51
N LYS A 52 -14.86 10.49 -1.96
CA LYS A 52 -14.59 10.71 -3.39
C LYS A 52 -13.45 9.81 -3.85
N THR A 53 -13.59 9.23 -5.04
CA THR A 53 -12.52 8.44 -5.68
C THR A 53 -11.89 9.22 -6.82
N TYR A 54 -10.58 9.39 -6.76
CA TYR A 54 -9.71 9.98 -7.76
C TYR A 54 -9.07 8.84 -8.55
N GLN A 55 -9.26 8.82 -9.86
CA GLN A 55 -8.87 7.69 -10.71
C GLN A 55 -7.53 7.96 -11.38
N ASN A 56 -6.70 6.92 -11.49
CA ASN A 56 -5.42 6.97 -12.20
C ASN A 56 -4.49 8.12 -11.76
N VAL A 57 -4.45 8.41 -10.46
CA VAL A 57 -3.56 9.42 -9.87
C VAL A 57 -2.11 8.97 -10.07
N PRO A 58 -1.30 9.68 -10.86
CA PRO A 58 0.10 9.34 -11.09
C PRO A 58 0.93 9.66 -9.86
N THR A 59 1.77 8.71 -9.45
CA THR A 59 2.59 8.77 -8.24
C THR A 59 4.02 8.34 -8.52
N SER A 60 4.95 8.87 -7.74
CA SER A 60 6.38 8.56 -7.81
C SER A 60 7.01 8.67 -6.42
N TYR A 61 8.33 8.51 -6.35
CA TYR A 61 9.13 8.77 -5.16
C TYR A 61 10.21 9.77 -5.50
N ASP A 62 10.49 10.70 -4.59
CA ASP A 62 11.60 11.64 -4.75
C ASP A 62 12.96 10.98 -4.41
N GLU A 63 14.04 11.76 -4.50
CA GLU A 63 15.39 11.28 -4.19
C GLU A 63 15.61 10.88 -2.71
N ASN A 64 14.71 11.29 -1.81
CA ASN A 64 14.70 10.95 -0.39
C ASN A 64 13.80 9.74 -0.07
N GLY A 65 13.08 9.22 -1.07
CA GLY A 65 12.07 8.17 -0.86
C GLY A 65 10.72 8.72 -0.37
N ASP A 66 10.50 10.02 -0.45
CA ASP A 66 9.20 10.62 -0.13
C ASP A 66 8.21 10.37 -1.26
N PHE A 67 6.99 9.99 -0.88
CA PHE A 67 5.93 9.68 -1.83
C PHE A 67 5.37 10.97 -2.46
N LEU A 68 5.31 10.99 -3.79
CA LEU A 68 4.88 12.14 -4.58
C LEU A 68 3.62 11.83 -5.37
N PHE A 69 2.72 12.82 -5.44
CA PHE A 69 1.59 12.85 -6.37
C PHE A 69 1.90 13.83 -7.49
N LEU A 70 1.74 13.38 -8.74
CA LEU A 70 2.16 14.14 -9.92
C LEU A 70 1.00 14.88 -10.60
N ASP A 71 -0.25 14.61 -10.20
CA ASP A 71 -1.40 15.40 -10.65
C ASP A 71 -1.53 16.71 -9.87
N SER A 72 -2.31 17.66 -10.37
CA SER A 72 -2.58 18.91 -9.65
C SER A 72 -3.73 18.78 -8.63
N GLU A 73 -4.63 17.82 -8.82
CA GLU A 73 -5.82 17.67 -7.97
C GLU A 73 -5.49 16.98 -6.64
N PHE A 74 -4.95 15.76 -6.67
CA PHE A 74 -4.66 15.03 -5.43
C PHE A 74 -3.41 15.54 -4.72
N SER A 75 -2.40 16.04 -5.45
CA SER A 75 -1.22 16.67 -4.83
C SER A 75 -1.58 17.85 -3.93
N ALA A 76 -2.54 18.69 -4.33
CA ALA A 76 -3.02 19.81 -3.52
C ALA A 76 -3.67 19.31 -2.22
N ILE A 77 -4.53 18.29 -2.32
CA ILE A 77 -5.16 17.67 -1.15
C ILE A 77 -4.11 17.08 -0.21
N TYR A 78 -3.13 16.36 -0.75
CA TYR A 78 -2.06 15.78 0.05
C TYR A 78 -1.26 16.86 0.78
N ALA A 79 -0.84 17.91 0.08
CA ALA A 79 -0.05 19.00 0.66
C ALA A 79 -0.82 19.78 1.75
N GLU A 80 -2.12 20.02 1.55
CA GLU A 80 -2.94 20.80 2.47
C GLU A 80 -3.43 20.00 3.68
N GLU A 81 -3.73 18.71 3.49
CA GLU A 81 -4.46 17.92 4.49
C GLU A 81 -3.68 16.72 5.06
N LEU A 82 -2.83 16.05 4.27
CA LEU A 82 -2.28 14.73 4.63
C LEU A 82 -0.78 14.73 4.94
N ALA A 83 0.01 15.63 4.32
CA ALA A 83 1.47 15.59 4.40
C ALA A 83 2.01 15.80 5.81
N ASN A 84 1.30 16.56 6.65
CA ASN A 84 1.68 16.86 8.03
C ASN A 84 0.81 16.14 9.08
N ASP A 85 -0.13 15.32 8.63
CA ASP A 85 -0.95 14.50 9.51
C ASP A 85 -0.23 13.16 9.71
N LEU A 86 0.04 12.82 10.97
CA LEU A 86 0.77 11.61 11.35
C LEU A 86 -0.18 10.49 11.79
N ASP A 87 -1.49 10.75 11.85
CA ASP A 87 -2.47 9.78 12.34
C ASP A 87 -3.14 9.01 11.21
N TRP A 88 -3.09 9.53 9.97
CA TRP A 88 -3.83 8.94 8.85
C TRP A 88 -3.46 7.48 8.57
N SER A 89 -4.42 6.76 7.98
CA SER A 89 -4.31 5.34 7.68
C SER A 89 -4.73 5.03 6.25
N ILE A 90 -3.92 4.25 5.54
CA ILE A 90 -4.24 3.71 4.22
C ILE A 90 -4.82 2.30 4.37
N SER A 91 -5.93 2.02 3.69
CA SER A 91 -6.38 0.66 3.41
C SER A 91 -6.00 0.28 1.99
N ALA A 92 -5.12 -0.71 1.82
CA ALA A 92 -4.73 -1.24 0.53
C ALA A 92 -5.62 -2.43 0.14
N LYS A 93 -6.55 -2.21 -0.79
CA LYS A 93 -7.47 -3.26 -1.27
C LYS A 93 -6.79 -4.21 -2.24
N ASP A 94 -5.93 -3.63 -3.08
CA ASP A 94 -5.05 -4.32 -4.02
C ASP A 94 -3.89 -3.37 -4.40
N SER A 95 -3.12 -3.71 -5.45
CA SER A 95 -1.95 -2.96 -5.89
C SER A 95 -2.24 -1.58 -6.49
N HIS A 96 -3.49 -1.26 -6.83
CA HIS A 96 -3.86 0.01 -7.47
C HIS A 96 -4.95 0.76 -6.70
N ASN A 97 -5.75 0.08 -5.88
CA ASN A 97 -6.87 0.68 -5.18
C ASN A 97 -6.55 0.88 -3.69
N ILE A 98 -6.46 2.14 -3.29
CA ILE A 98 -6.22 2.53 -1.89
C ILE A 98 -7.30 3.47 -1.38
N THR A 99 -7.54 3.44 -0.08
CA THR A 99 -8.43 4.39 0.61
C THR A 99 -7.70 5.05 1.78
N PHE A 100 -7.72 6.37 1.84
CA PHE A 100 -7.24 7.14 2.98
C PHE A 100 -8.35 7.32 4.03
N TYR A 101 -7.98 7.10 5.29
CA TYR A 101 -8.79 7.32 6.46
C TYR A 101 -8.09 8.30 7.42
N PRO A 102 -8.85 9.06 8.23
CA PRO A 102 -8.27 9.98 9.20
C PRO A 102 -7.39 9.32 10.25
N ASP A 103 -7.69 8.07 10.61
CA ASP A 103 -6.89 7.30 11.56
C ASP A 103 -7.07 5.78 11.36
N LEU A 104 -6.24 4.99 12.03
CA LEU A 104 -6.30 3.52 11.99
C LEU A 104 -7.65 2.99 12.46
N LYS A 105 -8.26 3.60 13.48
CA LYS A 105 -9.54 3.14 14.02
C LYS A 105 -10.65 3.27 12.96
N ASN A 106 -10.76 4.43 12.33
CA ASN A 106 -11.70 4.68 11.25
C ASN A 106 -11.46 3.75 10.06
N ASN A 107 -10.20 3.43 9.75
CA ASN A 107 -9.86 2.44 8.73
C ASN A 107 -10.41 1.04 9.07
N LEU A 108 -10.09 0.53 10.26
CA LEU A 108 -10.53 -0.81 10.69
C LEU A 108 -12.06 -0.89 10.78
N ASP A 109 -12.70 0.09 11.43
CA ASP A 109 -14.16 0.13 11.56
C ASP A 109 -14.87 0.15 10.19
N SER A 110 -14.39 0.97 9.26
CA SER A 110 -14.98 1.10 7.92
C SER A 110 -14.80 -0.17 7.06
N ASN A 111 -13.77 -0.96 7.34
CA ASN A 111 -13.54 -2.25 6.71
C ASN A 111 -14.18 -3.41 7.50
N GLY A 112 -14.89 -3.11 8.59
CA GLY A 112 -15.55 -4.09 9.43
C GLY A 112 -14.58 -5.00 10.18
N ILE A 113 -13.36 -4.53 10.47
CA ILE A 113 -12.34 -5.29 11.17
C ILE A 113 -12.44 -5.00 12.65
N GLU A 114 -12.70 -6.03 13.44
CA GLU A 114 -12.72 -5.95 14.91
C GLU A 114 -11.47 -6.66 15.47
N VAL A 115 -10.61 -5.88 16.13
CA VAL A 115 -9.41 -6.37 16.81
C VAL A 115 -9.73 -6.57 18.29
N ASP A 116 -9.52 -7.79 18.79
CA ASP A 116 -9.65 -8.08 20.21
C ASP A 116 -8.42 -7.56 20.97
N GLU A 117 -8.57 -6.39 21.60
CA GLU A 117 -7.52 -5.74 22.39
C GLU A 117 -7.10 -6.54 23.64
N SER A 118 -7.86 -7.57 24.03
CA SER A 118 -7.49 -8.46 25.14
C SER A 118 -6.45 -9.51 24.75
N ILE A 119 -6.18 -9.68 23.46
CA ILE A 119 -5.15 -10.60 22.95
C ILE A 119 -3.80 -9.90 23.04
N GLU A 120 -2.91 -10.43 23.89
CA GLU A 120 -1.54 -9.95 23.95
C GLU A 120 -0.76 -10.41 22.70
N ALA A 121 -0.08 -9.45 22.07
CA ALA A 121 0.80 -9.72 20.96
C ALA A 121 2.04 -10.49 21.42
N VAL A 122 2.49 -11.44 20.60
CA VAL A 122 3.78 -12.11 20.81
C VAL A 122 4.84 -11.44 19.94
N ASP A 123 5.94 -11.01 20.53
CA ASP A 123 7.10 -10.53 19.76
C ASP A 123 7.51 -11.58 18.72
N ALA A 124 7.65 -11.18 17.46
CA ALA A 124 7.84 -12.15 16.38
C ALA A 124 9.14 -12.95 16.49
N ALA A 125 10.20 -12.39 17.11
CA ALA A 125 11.44 -13.13 17.28
C ALA A 125 11.25 -14.26 18.30
N LEU A 126 10.44 -14.00 19.33
CA LEU A 126 10.02 -15.01 20.28
C LEU A 126 9.07 -16.02 19.62
N ALA A 127 8.14 -15.57 18.78
CA ALA A 127 7.21 -16.43 18.06
C ALA A 127 7.95 -17.51 17.24
N VAL A 128 8.97 -17.11 16.48
CA VAL A 128 9.82 -18.04 15.71
C VAL A 128 10.57 -19.03 16.62
N ALA A 129 10.98 -18.62 17.82
CA ALA A 129 11.61 -19.53 18.77
C ALA A 129 10.63 -20.53 19.40
N LEU A 130 9.33 -20.18 19.46
CA LEU A 130 8.27 -20.99 20.06
C LEU A 130 7.59 -21.94 19.07
N THR A 131 7.62 -21.63 17.77
CA THR A 131 7.05 -22.51 16.75
C THR A 131 7.85 -23.80 16.64
N ARG A 132 7.19 -24.92 16.94
CA ARG A 132 7.74 -26.27 16.72
C ARG A 132 7.40 -26.73 15.31
N ALA A 133 8.25 -27.57 14.72
CA ALA A 133 7.92 -28.28 13.49
C ALA A 133 6.61 -29.08 13.68
N GLY A 134 5.58 -28.77 12.88
CA GLY A 134 4.29 -29.49 12.86
C GLY A 134 3.03 -28.67 13.14
N TYR A 135 3.12 -27.38 13.44
CA TYR A 135 1.95 -26.49 13.44
C TYR A 135 1.55 -26.14 11.99
N ASN A 136 0.25 -26.03 11.74
CA ASN A 136 -0.24 -25.55 10.44
C ASN A 136 -0.19 -24.02 10.41
N ASP A 137 0.49 -23.47 9.43
CA ASP A 137 0.50 -22.02 9.19
C ASP A 137 -0.86 -21.59 8.66
N LEU A 138 -1.63 -20.92 9.51
CA LEU A 138 -3.00 -20.50 9.22
C LEU A 138 -3.05 -19.13 8.54
N ALA A 139 -2.06 -18.29 8.78
CA ALA A 139 -1.81 -17.09 7.98
C ALA A 139 -0.32 -16.76 7.96
N GLU A 140 0.11 -16.00 6.96
CA GLU A 140 1.48 -15.59 6.80
C GLU A 140 1.55 -14.23 6.11
N VAL A 141 2.42 -13.35 6.59
CA VAL A 141 2.89 -12.20 5.80
C VAL A 141 4.36 -12.42 5.45
N THR A 142 4.70 -12.25 4.18
CA THR A 142 6.09 -12.16 3.73
C THR A 142 6.36 -10.73 3.29
N LEU A 143 7.34 -10.08 3.95
CA LEU A 143 7.80 -8.74 3.65
C LEU A 143 9.07 -8.81 2.79
N TYR A 144 9.19 -7.93 1.80
CA TYR A 144 10.32 -7.87 0.88
C TYR A 144 10.96 -6.48 0.90
N ASP A 145 12.29 -6.45 0.85
CA ASP A 145 13.07 -5.21 0.79
C ASP A 145 12.66 -4.39 -0.46
N ASP A 146 12.58 -5.05 -1.61
CA ASP A 146 12.33 -4.44 -2.92
C ASP A 146 10.91 -4.65 -3.45
N ARG A 147 10.52 -3.80 -4.41
CA ARG A 147 9.26 -3.91 -5.17
C ARG A 147 9.23 -5.20 -5.99
N ASP A 148 8.02 -5.64 -6.34
CA ASP A 148 7.75 -6.88 -7.07
C ASP A 148 8.28 -8.15 -6.39
N PHE A 149 8.33 -8.18 -5.05
CA PHE A 149 8.71 -9.35 -4.26
C PHE A 149 10.17 -9.78 -4.49
N LYS A 150 11.09 -8.81 -4.49
CA LYS A 150 12.51 -9.03 -4.79
C LYS A 150 13.39 -8.84 -3.56
N ASP A 151 14.64 -9.30 -3.71
CA ASP A 151 15.71 -9.26 -2.71
C ASP A 151 15.35 -10.00 -1.41
N ARG A 152 15.93 -9.56 -0.28
CA ARG A 152 15.74 -10.13 1.04
C ARG A 152 14.27 -10.08 1.43
N ASN A 153 13.85 -11.14 2.09
CA ASN A 153 12.51 -11.26 2.61
C ASN A 153 12.50 -12.00 3.94
N TYR A 154 11.47 -11.71 4.73
CA TYR A 154 11.18 -12.39 5.97
C TYR A 154 9.70 -12.70 6.05
N SER A 155 9.38 -13.92 6.48
CA SER A 155 8.02 -14.41 6.65
C SER A 155 7.67 -14.50 8.12
N PHE A 156 6.46 -14.06 8.46
CA PHE A 156 5.90 -14.08 9.79
C PHE A 156 4.56 -14.79 9.75
N GLN A 157 4.39 -15.77 10.63
CA GLN A 157 3.30 -16.74 10.55
C GLN A 157 2.41 -16.66 11.77
N LEU A 158 1.12 -16.89 11.55
CA LEU A 158 0.13 -17.12 12.59
C LEU A 158 -0.38 -18.55 12.50
N ASN A 159 -0.70 -19.12 13.65
CA ASN A 159 -1.27 -20.46 13.79
C ASN A 159 -2.27 -20.48 14.95
N ASP A 160 -2.67 -21.67 15.40
CA ASP A 160 -3.61 -21.85 16.51
C ASP A 160 -3.09 -21.37 17.88
N SER A 161 -1.77 -21.23 18.01
CA SER A 161 -1.08 -20.86 19.26
C SER A 161 -0.56 -19.42 19.21
N ILE A 162 -0.19 -18.94 18.03
CA ILE A 162 0.32 -17.60 17.77
C ILE A 162 -0.68 -16.92 16.85
N ILE A 163 -1.68 -16.27 17.46
CA ILE A 163 -2.80 -15.63 16.75
C ILE A 163 -2.57 -14.12 16.52
N TYR A 164 -1.55 -13.57 17.16
CA TYR A 164 -1.12 -12.18 17.06
C TYR A 164 0.39 -12.10 17.27
N THR A 165 1.10 -11.57 16.28
CA THR A 165 2.51 -11.23 16.40
C THR A 165 2.79 -9.77 16.03
N GLU A 166 3.85 -9.23 16.60
CA GLU A 166 4.30 -7.87 16.32
C GLU A 166 5.81 -7.75 16.22
N VAL A 167 6.27 -6.75 15.48
CA VAL A 167 7.68 -6.34 15.42
C VAL A 167 7.74 -4.85 15.67
N ALA A 168 8.19 -4.45 16.85
CA ALA A 168 8.29 -3.05 17.25
C ALA A 168 9.41 -2.28 16.53
N ASN A 169 10.40 -2.98 15.97
CA ASN A 169 11.43 -2.36 15.14
C ASN A 169 12.05 -3.40 14.18
N LEU A 170 11.74 -3.28 12.89
CA LEU A 170 12.24 -4.15 11.82
C LEU A 170 13.77 -4.10 11.66
N LYS A 171 14.42 -3.01 12.08
CA LYS A 171 15.87 -2.86 11.99
C LYS A 171 16.62 -3.67 13.06
N ASN A 172 15.91 -4.14 14.10
CA ASN A 172 16.53 -4.95 15.15
C ASN A 172 16.72 -6.40 14.68
N LYS A 173 17.65 -7.10 15.32
CA LYS A 173 17.77 -8.55 15.20
C LYS A 173 16.47 -9.23 15.63
N PRO A 174 16.09 -10.35 14.99
CA PRO A 174 16.85 -11.10 13.98
C PRO A 174 16.61 -10.64 12.53
N TRP A 175 15.77 -9.63 12.30
CA TRP A 175 15.33 -9.26 10.95
C TRP A 175 16.35 -8.37 10.25
N GLU A 176 16.90 -7.37 10.95
CA GLU A 176 17.88 -6.44 10.39
C GLU A 176 17.44 -5.94 8.99
N PHE A 177 16.15 -5.63 8.85
CA PHE A 177 15.53 -5.14 7.62
C PHE A 177 16.20 -3.81 7.26
N ASN A 178 16.69 -3.69 6.03
CA ASN A 178 17.51 -2.56 5.64
C ASN A 178 16.63 -1.40 5.20
N ASP A 179 16.13 -0.60 6.15
CA ASP A 179 15.37 0.66 5.99
C ASP A 179 14.18 0.65 5.01
N LYS A 180 13.92 -0.44 4.30
CA LYS A 180 13.05 -0.49 3.15
C LYS A 180 12.23 -1.75 3.20
N CYS A 181 10.91 -1.61 3.34
CA CYS A 181 9.97 -2.64 2.94
C CYS A 181 9.12 -2.07 1.83
N SER A 182 9.24 -2.65 0.64
CA SER A 182 8.64 -2.10 -0.56
C SER A 182 7.53 -2.97 -1.13
N SER A 183 7.43 -4.23 -0.73
CA SER A 183 6.33 -5.11 -1.17
C SER A 183 6.01 -6.18 -0.14
N LEU A 184 4.78 -6.69 -0.17
CA LEU A 184 4.35 -7.77 0.73
C LEU A 184 3.39 -8.76 0.07
N ILE A 185 3.42 -9.99 0.58
CA ILE A 185 2.42 -11.02 0.29
C ILE A 185 1.75 -11.41 1.60
N LEU A 186 0.43 -11.23 1.68
CA LEU A 186 -0.39 -11.64 2.82
C LEU A 186 -1.24 -12.83 2.42
N THR A 187 -1.09 -13.94 3.14
CA THR A 187 -1.80 -15.19 2.90
C THR A 187 -2.66 -15.54 4.10
N ASN A 188 -3.90 -15.93 3.86
CA ASN A 188 -4.77 -16.52 4.86
C ASN A 188 -5.17 -17.93 4.40
N ASN A 189 -4.61 -18.92 5.06
CA ASN A 189 -4.84 -20.34 4.81
C ASN A 189 -6.01 -20.91 5.62
N MET A 190 -6.72 -20.09 6.42
CA MET A 190 -7.91 -20.55 7.10
C MET A 190 -8.92 -21.09 6.09
N PRO A 191 -9.46 -22.31 6.30
CA PRO A 191 -10.59 -22.82 5.53
C PRO A 191 -11.78 -21.86 5.55
N ASP A 192 -12.43 -21.65 4.42
CA ASP A 192 -13.72 -20.93 4.37
C ASP A 192 -14.87 -21.90 4.76
N ASP A 193 -14.93 -22.25 6.05
CA ASP A 193 -15.88 -23.23 6.60
C ASP A 193 -16.64 -22.63 7.80
N PRO A 194 -17.95 -22.35 7.67
CA PRO A 194 -18.74 -21.77 8.76
C PRO A 194 -19.03 -22.76 9.91
N ASN A 195 -18.72 -24.04 9.74
CA ASN A 195 -18.97 -25.06 10.77
C ASN A 195 -17.74 -25.36 11.63
N LYS A 196 -16.57 -24.85 11.24
CA LYS A 196 -15.34 -24.96 12.02
C LYS A 196 -15.15 -23.69 12.82
N ILE A 197 -14.84 -23.85 14.11
CA ILE A 197 -14.68 -22.75 15.05
C ILE A 197 -13.20 -22.52 15.33
N PHE A 198 -12.78 -21.26 15.22
CA PHE A 198 -11.47 -20.77 15.63
C PHE A 198 -11.62 -20.00 16.94
N LYS A 199 -10.69 -20.24 17.85
CA LYS A 199 -10.62 -19.49 19.10
C LYS A 199 -9.73 -18.27 18.89
N LEU A 200 -10.33 -17.10 18.94
CA LEU A 200 -9.64 -15.81 18.88
C LEU A 200 -9.70 -15.19 20.28
N GLY A 201 -8.60 -15.27 21.03
CA GLY A 201 -8.58 -14.83 22.42
C GLY A 201 -9.54 -15.65 23.30
N TYR A 202 -10.51 -14.97 23.92
CA TYR A 202 -11.54 -15.61 24.74
C TYR A 202 -12.79 -15.99 23.96
N PHE A 203 -12.90 -15.57 22.71
CA PHE A 203 -14.08 -15.74 21.88
C PHE A 203 -13.88 -16.83 20.83
N GLU A 204 -15.00 -17.35 20.34
CA GLU A 204 -15.08 -18.42 19.36
C GLU A 204 -15.84 -17.90 18.14
N TYR A 205 -15.22 -18.02 16.97
CA TYR A 205 -15.77 -17.54 15.70
C TYR A 205 -15.67 -18.62 14.62
N PRO A 206 -16.59 -18.67 13.64
CA PRO A 206 -16.44 -19.50 12.46
C PRO A 206 -15.16 -19.16 11.69
N TYR A 207 -14.48 -20.16 11.12
CA TYR A 207 -13.29 -19.93 10.30
C TYR A 207 -13.57 -18.99 9.12
N SER A 208 -14.77 -19.08 8.53
CA SER A 208 -15.23 -18.21 7.44
C SER A 208 -15.30 -16.71 7.81
N GLU A 209 -15.27 -16.38 9.11
CA GLU A 209 -15.32 -15.01 9.62
C GLU A 209 -13.95 -14.47 10.07
N ILE A 210 -12.89 -15.28 9.98
CA ILE A 210 -11.55 -14.87 10.41
C ILE A 210 -10.73 -14.32 9.25
N GLU A 211 -10.35 -13.05 9.34
CA GLU A 211 -9.45 -12.41 8.38
C GLU A 211 -8.03 -12.30 8.96
N ALA A 212 -7.03 -12.44 8.09
CA ALA A 212 -5.66 -12.11 8.42
C ALA A 212 -5.46 -10.63 8.13
N VAL A 213 -4.97 -9.89 9.13
CA VAL A 213 -4.82 -8.44 9.06
C VAL A 213 -3.36 -8.09 9.32
N PHE A 214 -2.78 -7.39 8.36
CA PHE A 214 -1.47 -6.77 8.49
C PHE A 214 -1.64 -5.26 8.69
N ILE A 215 -0.93 -4.71 9.66
CA ILE A 215 -0.87 -3.27 9.94
C ILE A 215 0.60 -2.85 9.97
N GLY A 216 1.04 -2.14 8.95
CA GLY A 216 2.36 -1.50 8.89
C GLY A 216 2.32 -0.10 9.48
N TYR A 217 3.40 0.30 10.15
CA TYR A 217 3.58 1.60 10.79
C TYR A 217 4.85 2.28 10.27
N ASP A 218 4.74 3.58 10.04
CA ASP A 218 5.84 4.40 9.50
C ASP A 218 7.01 4.51 10.49
N ASP A 219 6.74 4.58 11.79
CA ASP A 219 7.79 4.62 12.82
C ASP A 219 7.80 3.36 13.69
N ARG A 220 8.88 3.21 14.45
CA ARG A 220 9.08 2.16 15.45
C ARG A 220 8.04 2.24 16.57
N ASN A 221 7.84 1.13 17.27
CA ASN A 221 6.91 1.01 18.40
C ASN A 221 5.46 1.40 18.05
N PHE A 222 5.04 1.10 16.82
CA PHE A 222 3.64 1.19 16.38
C PHE A 222 3.08 2.61 16.39
N SER A 223 3.86 3.59 15.92
CA SER A 223 3.47 4.99 15.85
C SER A 223 3.54 5.55 14.44
N ASP A 224 2.98 6.75 14.29
CA ASP A 224 2.85 7.47 13.01
C ASP A 224 1.84 6.76 12.08
N ARG A 225 1.84 7.16 10.81
CA ARG A 225 0.91 6.74 9.77
C ARG A 225 0.90 5.23 9.64
N THR A 226 -0.23 4.72 9.17
CA THR A 226 -0.42 3.27 8.98
C THR A 226 -0.85 2.85 7.59
N ILE A 227 -0.50 1.63 7.22
CA ILE A 227 -1.06 0.93 6.05
C ILE A 227 -1.62 -0.42 6.49
N THR A 228 -2.86 -0.72 6.07
CA THR A 228 -3.53 -1.99 6.35
C THR A 228 -3.70 -2.82 5.10
N CYS A 229 -3.46 -4.12 5.23
CA CYS A 229 -3.73 -5.13 4.21
C CYS A 229 -4.55 -6.26 4.86
N VAL A 230 -5.59 -6.71 4.18
CA VAL A 230 -6.54 -7.70 4.72
C VAL A 230 -6.72 -8.86 3.74
N ALA A 231 -6.54 -10.08 4.23
CA ALA A 231 -6.76 -11.30 3.49
C ALA A 231 -7.92 -12.11 4.11
N PRO A 232 -9.05 -12.26 3.40
CA PRO A 232 -10.12 -13.17 3.82
C PRO A 232 -9.66 -14.63 3.81
N PRO A 233 -10.42 -15.57 4.43
CA PRO A 233 -10.12 -17.01 4.38
C PRO A 233 -9.83 -17.51 2.96
N THR A 234 -8.91 -18.47 2.84
CA THR A 234 -8.50 -19.10 1.58
C THR A 234 -7.98 -18.13 0.51
N SER A 235 -7.34 -17.04 0.90
CA SER A 235 -6.88 -16.00 -0.04
C SER A 235 -5.40 -15.68 0.07
N VAL A 236 -4.84 -15.23 -1.06
CA VAL A 236 -3.49 -14.67 -1.16
C VAL A 236 -3.62 -13.27 -1.76
N LYS A 237 -3.17 -12.27 -1.00
CA LYS A 237 -3.10 -10.86 -1.41
C LYS A 237 -1.66 -10.50 -1.69
N LYS A 238 -1.42 -9.92 -2.86
CA LYS A 238 -0.08 -9.54 -3.33
C LYS A 238 -0.04 -8.04 -3.58
N TYR A 239 0.90 -7.38 -2.92
CA TYR A 239 1.12 -5.94 -3.01
C TYR A 239 2.54 -5.71 -3.52
N PRO A 240 2.75 -5.56 -4.85
CA PRO A 240 4.07 -5.41 -5.46
C PRO A 240 4.74 -4.07 -5.14
N SER A 241 3.96 -3.11 -4.62
CA SER A 241 4.40 -1.86 -4.02
C SER A 241 3.57 -1.56 -2.77
N LEU A 242 4.09 -0.73 -1.88
CA LEU A 242 3.38 -0.16 -0.73
C LEU A 242 3.29 1.37 -0.88
N PRO A 243 2.27 1.89 -1.60
CA PRO A 243 2.08 3.32 -1.81
C PRO A 243 2.13 4.11 -0.50
N GLY A 244 2.94 5.18 -0.48
CA GLY A 244 3.14 6.01 0.72
C GLY A 244 4.01 5.40 1.82
N PHE A 245 4.38 4.12 1.73
CA PHE A 245 5.08 3.36 2.78
C PHE A 245 6.40 2.71 2.35
N ASN A 246 6.71 2.66 1.04
CA ASN A 246 8.02 2.23 0.57
C ASN A 246 9.11 3.02 1.32
N ASP A 247 10.14 2.33 1.79
CA ASP A 247 11.29 2.92 2.49
C ASP A 247 11.01 3.53 3.87
N LYS A 248 9.79 3.39 4.41
CA LYS A 248 9.45 3.98 5.70
C LYS A 248 8.93 3.01 6.74
N MET A 249 8.34 1.88 6.33
CA MET A 249 7.79 0.95 7.32
C MET A 249 8.85 0.45 8.33
N SER A 250 8.66 0.82 9.60
CA SER A 250 9.62 0.58 10.67
C SER A 250 9.12 -0.44 11.70
N SER A 251 7.81 -0.60 11.84
CA SER A 251 7.19 -1.61 12.70
C SER A 251 5.91 -2.16 12.10
N PHE A 252 5.46 -3.33 12.55
CA PHE A 252 4.20 -3.91 12.08
C PHE A 252 3.53 -4.80 13.12
N LYS A 253 2.24 -5.04 12.88
CA LYS A 253 1.41 -6.03 13.58
C LYS A 253 0.78 -6.97 12.55
N LEU A 254 0.77 -8.26 12.85
CA LEU A 254 0.07 -9.29 12.10
C LEU A 254 -0.82 -10.06 13.07
N LEU A 255 -2.12 -10.10 12.77
CA LEU A 255 -3.09 -10.73 13.66
C LEU A 255 -4.25 -11.34 12.89
N PHE A 256 -4.93 -12.27 13.54
CA PHE A 256 -6.30 -12.62 13.18
C PHE A 256 -7.27 -11.59 13.73
N ALA A 257 -8.25 -11.22 12.92
CA ALA A 257 -9.34 -10.35 13.32
C ALA A 257 -10.67 -10.92 12.82
N LYS A 258 -11.75 -10.55 13.50
CA LYS A 258 -13.10 -10.95 13.10
C LYS A 258 -13.61 -9.98 12.03
N LYS A 259 -14.25 -10.54 11.00
CA LYS A 259 -15.00 -9.80 9.98
C LYS A 259 -16.38 -9.38 10.48
N GLY A 260 -16.74 -8.13 10.23
CA GLY A 260 -18.11 -7.68 9.98
C GLY A 260 -19.03 -7.56 11.19
N GLN A 261 -18.95 -6.46 11.95
CA GLN A 261 -20.11 -5.98 12.73
C GLN A 261 -20.66 -4.62 12.28
N TYR A 262 -20.01 -3.91 11.34
CA TYR A 262 -20.42 -2.58 10.88
C TYR A 262 -20.39 -2.37 9.36
N GLN A 263 -20.72 -3.38 8.55
CA GLN A 263 -21.23 -3.06 7.22
C GLN A 263 -22.73 -2.80 7.34
N PRO A 264 -23.21 -1.54 7.26
CA PRO A 264 -24.62 -1.32 7.04
C PRO A 264 -24.97 -2.02 5.72
N SER A 265 -26.00 -2.86 5.76
CA SER A 265 -26.65 -3.38 4.56
C SER A 265 -26.95 -2.19 3.65
N ILE A 266 -26.34 -2.14 2.47
CA ILE A 266 -26.74 -1.20 1.41
C ILE A 266 -28.12 -1.64 0.89
#